data_AF-A0A2P5MRG4-F1
#
_entry.id   AF-A0A2P5MRG4-F1
#
_cell.length_a   1.000
_cell.length_b   1.000
_cell.length_c   1.000
_cell.angle_alpha   90.00
_cell.angle_beta   90.00
_cell.angle_gamma   90.00
#
_symmetry.space_group_name_H-M   'P 1'
#
loop_
_entity.id
_entity.type
_entity.pdbx_description
1 polymer ?
#
loop_
_entity_poly.entity_id
_entity_poly.type
_entity_poly.pdbx_seq_one_letter_code
_entity_poly.pdbx_strand_id
1 'polypeptide(L)'
;MDSGEEPQVPLFKGCTRAPTVAGVPMMALLIMIMGVAVLAMTFSLFLWLTAIPLWFVMAQITKTDDKAFRIWALWFETKVRNGNKGFWRASSYGPADFSKRRFK
;
A
#
# COMPACT_ATOMS: atom_id res chain seq x y z
N MET A 1 16.44 -22.57 39.17
CA MET A 1 15.72 -22.35 37.90
C MET A 1 16.39 -21.17 37.22
N ASP A 2 17.29 -21.48 36.29
CA ASP A 2 17.99 -20.48 35.47
C ASP A 2 16.98 -19.88 34.47
N SER A 3 16.67 -18.60 34.64
CA SER A 3 15.81 -17.84 33.74
C SER A 3 16.57 -17.60 32.45
N GLY A 4 16.41 -18.51 31.49
CA GLY A 4 17.06 -18.47 30.18
C GLY A 4 16.86 -17.12 29.48
N GLU A 5 17.93 -16.35 29.38
CA GLU A 5 18.02 -15.21 28.48
C GLU A 5 18.00 -15.74 27.04
N GLU A 6 16.85 -15.64 26.38
CA GLU A 6 16.73 -15.86 24.95
C GLU A 6 17.68 -14.89 24.21
N PRO A 7 18.59 -15.38 23.34
CA PRO A 7 19.50 -14.51 22.61
C PRO A 7 18.67 -13.57 21.71
N GLN A 8 18.76 -12.27 21.97
CA GLN A 8 17.99 -11.25 21.26
C GLN A 8 18.53 -11.09 19.84
N VAL A 9 17.99 -11.89 18.92
CA VAL A 9 18.34 -11.82 17.49
C VAL A 9 17.84 -10.49 16.92
N PRO A 10 18.71 -9.67 16.31
CA PRO A 10 18.28 -8.42 15.70
C PRO A 10 17.31 -8.71 14.55
N LEU A 11 16.10 -8.14 14.61
CA LEU A 11 15.10 -8.31 13.57
C LEU A 11 15.52 -7.55 12.30
N PHE A 12 15.93 -8.29 11.27
CA PHE A 12 16.27 -7.73 9.96
C PHE A 12 15.02 -7.26 9.20
N LYS A 13 14.56 -6.04 9.51
CA LYS A 13 13.36 -5.41 8.89
C LYS A 13 13.52 -5.16 7.38
N GLY A 14 14.76 -5.15 6.87
CA GLY A 14 15.08 -4.86 5.47
C GLY A 14 14.47 -5.82 4.45
N CYS A 15 14.35 -7.11 4.78
CA CYS A 15 13.86 -8.13 3.84
C CYS A 15 12.34 -8.13 3.64
N THR A 16 11.58 -7.37 4.46
CA THR A 16 10.10 -7.36 4.43
C THR A 16 9.49 -5.96 4.32
N ARG A 17 10.32 -4.91 4.20
CA ARG A 17 9.83 -3.54 3.97
C ARG A 17 9.24 -3.41 2.58
N ALA A 18 8.23 -2.55 2.45
CA ALA A 18 7.73 -2.21 1.14
C ALA A 18 8.83 -1.49 0.32
N PRO A 19 8.87 -1.65 -1.01
CA PRO A 19 9.80 -0.89 -1.84
C PRO A 19 9.42 0.60 -1.80
N THR A 20 10.28 1.42 -1.20
CA THR A 20 10.10 2.88 -1.10
C THR A 20 11.12 3.62 -1.95
N VAL A 21 10.67 4.64 -2.68
CA VAL A 21 11.51 5.56 -3.47
C VAL A 21 11.27 6.98 -2.94
N ALA A 22 12.35 7.72 -2.65
CA ALA A 22 12.28 9.06 -2.06
C ALA A 22 11.36 9.15 -0.82
N GLY A 23 11.38 8.13 0.04
CA GLY A 23 10.59 8.07 1.28
C GLY A 23 9.12 7.66 1.09
N VAL A 24 8.66 7.38 -0.14
CA VAL A 24 7.27 7.03 -0.45
C VAL A 24 7.19 5.63 -1.09
N PRO A 25 6.17 4.80 -0.81
CA PRO A 25 5.96 3.52 -1.47
C PRO A 25 5.88 3.66 -2.99
N MET A 26 6.64 2.82 -3.70
CA MET A 26 6.79 2.87 -5.15
C MET A 26 5.43 2.83 -5.87
N MET A 27 4.53 1.92 -5.46
CA MET A 27 3.21 1.79 -6.08
C MET A 27 2.37 3.05 -5.93
N ALA A 28 2.40 3.69 -4.76
CA ALA A 28 1.65 4.91 -4.51
C ALA A 28 2.21 6.08 -5.36
N LEU A 29 3.54 6.18 -5.45
CA LEU A 29 4.22 7.20 -6.25
C LEU A 29 3.90 7.04 -7.75
N LEU A 30 3.91 5.82 -8.26
CA LEU A 30 3.56 5.54 -9.66
C LEU A 30 2.11 5.93 -9.99
N ILE A 31 1.16 5.58 -9.12
CA ILE A 31 -0.25 5.96 -9.30
C ILE A 31 -0.40 7.48 -9.30
N MET A 32 0.28 8.18 -8.39
CA MET A 32 0.26 9.64 -8.33
C MET A 32 0.81 10.26 -9.61
N ILE A 33 2.00 9.83 -10.08
CA ILE A 33 2.60 10.36 -11.31
C ILE A 33 1.72 10.07 -12.52
N MET A 34 1.18 8.86 -12.66
CA MET A 34 0.27 8.53 -13.77
C MET A 34 -0.99 9.40 -13.74
N GLY A 35 -1.58 9.62 -12.56
CA GLY A 35 -2.75 10.49 -12.40
C GLY A 35 -2.46 11.93 -12.79
N VAL A 36 -1.35 12.50 -12.30
CA VAL A 36 -0.93 13.86 -12.65
C VAL A 36 -0.60 13.96 -14.14
N ALA A 37 0.07 12.96 -14.73
CA ALA A 37 0.40 12.93 -16.14
C ALA A 37 -0.85 12.95 -17.02
N VAL A 38 -1.86 12.12 -16.70
CA VAL A 38 -3.14 12.11 -17.43
C VAL A 38 -3.82 13.48 -17.34
N LEU A 39 -3.89 14.08 -16.14
CA LEU A 39 -4.49 15.41 -15.97
C LEU A 39 -3.72 16.49 -16.73
N ALA A 40 -2.39 16.45 -16.68
CA ALA A 40 -1.54 17.42 -17.35
C ALA A 40 -1.66 17.34 -18.87
N MET A 41 -1.76 16.13 -19.43
CA MET A 41 -1.96 15.94 -20.87
C MET A 41 -3.37 16.29 -21.33
N THR A 42 -4.37 16.13 -20.44
CA THR A 42 -5.78 16.38 -20.79
C THR A 42 -6.14 17.86 -20.71
N PHE A 43 -5.64 18.58 -19.69
CA PHE A 43 -6.06 19.95 -19.42
C PHE A 43 -4.95 20.97 -19.65
N SER A 44 -3.76 20.75 -19.08
CA SER A 44 -2.64 21.68 -19.18
C SER A 44 -1.33 21.12 -18.62
N LEU A 45 -0.23 21.31 -19.35
CA LEU A 45 1.11 20.93 -18.89
C LEU A 45 1.51 21.58 -17.56
N PHE A 46 0.93 22.73 -17.19
CA PHE A 46 1.19 23.38 -15.90
C PHE A 46 0.77 22.53 -14.70
N LEU A 47 -0.12 21.56 -14.88
CA LEU A 47 -0.56 20.66 -13.80
C LEU A 47 0.57 19.76 -13.29
N TRP A 48 1.68 19.62 -14.01
CA TRP A 48 2.87 18.94 -13.47
C TRP A 48 3.40 19.57 -12.17
N LEU A 49 3.19 20.87 -11.97
CA LEU A 49 3.56 21.56 -10.72
C LEU A 49 2.82 20.99 -9.50
N THR A 50 1.66 20.38 -9.69
CA THR A 50 0.88 19.75 -8.60
C THR A 50 1.53 18.47 -8.07
N ALA A 51 2.46 17.86 -8.81
CA ALA A 51 3.17 16.66 -8.35
C ALA A 51 4.02 16.92 -7.11
N ILE A 52 4.61 18.12 -6.99
CA ILE A 52 5.49 18.49 -5.86
C ILE A 52 4.73 18.51 -4.52
N PRO A 53 3.62 19.27 -4.37
CA PRO A 53 2.86 19.26 -3.12
C PRO A 53 2.24 17.89 -2.84
N LEU A 54 1.78 17.17 -3.86
CA LEU A 54 1.27 15.80 -3.70
C LEU A 54 2.33 14.86 -3.13
N TRP A 55 3.53 14.86 -3.71
CA TRP A 55 4.64 14.06 -3.21
C TRP A 55 5.00 14.43 -1.76
N PHE A 56 5.03 15.73 -1.43
CA PHE A 56 5.32 16.18 -0.07
C PHE A 56 4.31 15.64 0.94
N VAL A 57 3.02 15.70 0.63
CA VAL A 57 1.96 15.13 1.47
C VAL A 57 2.16 13.62 1.63
N MET A 58 2.45 12.90 0.54
CA MET A 58 2.74 11.47 0.61
C MET A 58 3.93 11.16 1.52
N ALA A 59 5.00 11.96 1.44
CA ALA A 59 6.19 11.81 2.26
C ALA A 59 5.91 12.05 3.76
N GLN A 60 5.02 13.00 4.10
CA GLN A 60 4.60 13.21 5.49
C GLN A 60 3.80 12.03 6.05
N ILE A 61 2.92 11.44 5.23
CA ILE A 61 2.14 10.25 5.62
C ILE A 61 3.08 9.07 5.87
N THR A 62 4.02 8.81 4.96
CA THR A 62 4.90 7.64 5.02
C THR A 62 6.04 7.76 6.01
N LYS A 63 6.31 8.98 6.51
CA LYS A 63 7.25 9.20 7.61
C LYS A 63 6.84 8.44 8.88
N THR A 64 5.53 8.28 9.10
CA THR A 64 4.99 7.61 10.29
C THR A 64 4.83 6.10 10.06
N ASP A 65 4.32 5.71 8.89
CA ASP A 65 4.09 4.30 8.52
C ASP A 65 4.38 4.07 7.03
N ASP A 66 5.39 3.25 6.74
CA ASP A 66 5.80 2.87 5.37
C ASP A 66 4.72 2.07 4.63
N LYS A 67 3.76 1.49 5.36
CA LYS A 67 2.67 0.65 4.83
C LYS A 67 1.32 1.35 4.82
N ALA A 68 1.23 2.63 5.19
CA ALA A 68 -0.04 3.38 5.26
C ALA A 68 -0.89 3.24 3.98
N PHE A 69 -0.29 3.47 2.80
CA PHE A 69 -1.00 3.35 1.51
C PHE A 69 -1.48 1.94 1.21
N ARG A 70 -0.74 0.91 1.65
CA ARG A 70 -1.15 -0.49 1.50
C ARG A 70 -2.34 -0.83 2.42
N ILE A 71 -2.37 -0.26 3.62
CA ILE A 71 -3.50 -0.41 4.54
C ILE A 71 -4.75 0.28 3.95
N TRP A 72 -4.61 1.47 3.36
CA TRP A 72 -5.72 2.14 2.69
C TRP A 72 -6.25 1.36 1.49
N ALA A 73 -5.36 0.81 0.67
CA ALA A 73 -5.75 -0.09 -0.41
C ALA A 73 -6.53 -1.30 0.15
N LEU A 74 -6.03 -1.93 1.22
CA LEU A 74 -6.72 -3.06 1.86
C LEU A 74 -8.08 -2.68 2.46
N TRP A 75 -8.19 -1.48 3.02
CA TRP A 75 -9.46 -0.95 3.51
C TRP A 75 -10.46 -0.80 2.36
N PHE A 76 -10.03 -0.24 1.23
CA PHE A 76 -10.88 -0.10 0.06
C PHE A 76 -11.35 -1.48 -0.46
N GLU A 77 -10.44 -2.43 -0.53
CA GLU A 77 -10.72 -3.82 -0.89
C GLU A 77 -11.81 -4.47 -0.01
N THR A 78 -11.64 -4.37 1.30
CA THR A 78 -12.50 -5.05 2.27
C THR A 78 -13.83 -4.33 2.53
N LYS A 79 -13.87 -3.00 2.40
CA LYS A 79 -15.06 -2.19 2.72
C LYS A 79 -15.88 -1.77 1.51
N VAL A 80 -15.22 -1.49 0.38
CA VAL A 80 -15.85 -0.97 -0.84
C VAL A 80 -16.02 -2.08 -1.86
N ARG A 81 -14.95 -2.83 -2.18
CA ARG A 81 -14.98 -3.83 -3.24
C ARG A 81 -15.66 -5.15 -2.84
N ASN A 82 -15.84 -5.41 -1.55
CA ASN A 82 -16.49 -6.63 -1.05
C ASN A 82 -18.02 -6.62 -1.29
N GLY A 83 -18.45 -7.14 -2.43
CA GLY A 83 -19.88 -7.25 -2.79
C GLY A 83 -20.68 -8.22 -1.92
N ASN A 84 -20.06 -9.26 -1.36
CA ASN A 84 -20.74 -10.24 -0.52
C ASN A 84 -20.91 -9.78 0.94
N LYS A 85 -20.47 -8.57 1.28
CA LYS A 85 -20.60 -7.98 2.61
C LYS A 85 -22.06 -7.94 3.10
N GLY A 86 -23.03 -7.76 2.21
CA GLY A 86 -24.45 -7.77 2.57
C GLY A 86 -24.94 -9.13 3.07
N PHE A 87 -24.47 -10.21 2.43
CA PHE A 87 -24.84 -11.58 2.78
C PHE A 87 -24.10 -12.07 4.04
N TRP A 88 -22.77 -11.94 4.06
CA TRP A 88 -21.95 -12.48 5.15
C TRP A 88 -21.83 -11.54 6.36
N ARG A 89 -22.16 -10.25 6.21
CA ARG A 89 -21.96 -9.18 7.20
C ARG A 89 -20.53 -9.08 7.74
N ALA A 90 -19.57 -9.71 7.05
CA ALA A 90 -18.17 -9.81 7.42
C ALA A 90 -17.27 -9.59 6.20
N SER A 91 -16.00 -9.28 6.45
CA SER A 91 -14.94 -9.23 5.43
C SER A 91 -13.66 -9.73 6.06
N SER A 92 -13.04 -10.73 5.42
CA SER A 92 -11.77 -11.31 5.83
C SER A 92 -10.80 -11.23 4.66
N TYR A 93 -9.60 -10.70 4.92
CA TYR A 93 -8.50 -10.76 3.97
C TYR A 93 -7.61 -11.94 4.33
N GLY A 94 -7.25 -12.74 3.32
CA GLY A 94 -6.36 -13.88 3.49
C GLY A 94 -5.42 -14.02 2.30
N PRO A 95 -4.26 -14.67 2.49
CA PRO A 95 -3.32 -14.93 1.39
C PRO A 95 -3.77 -16.07 0.46
N ALA A 96 -4.91 -16.71 0.77
CA ALA A 96 -5.41 -17.84 0.01
C ALA A 96 -5.90 -17.38 -1.37
N ASP A 97 -5.31 -17.96 -2.42
CA ASP A 97 -5.81 -17.83 -3.77
C ASP A 97 -6.98 -18.82 -3.97
N PHE A 98 -8.17 -18.26 -4.16
CA PHE A 98 -9.40 -19.04 -4.44
C PHE A 98 -9.65 -19.22 -5.94
N SER A 99 -8.65 -18.93 -6.79
CA SER A 99 -8.70 -19.27 -8.20
C SER A 99 -9.09 -20.74 -8.40
N LYS A 100 -10.05 -20.99 -9.28
CA LYS A 100 -10.47 -22.35 -9.64
C LYS A 100 -9.28 -23.07 -10.26
N ARG A 101 -8.64 -23.97 -9.52
CA ARG A 101 -7.63 -24.87 -10.08
C ARG A 101 -8.31 -25.71 -11.16
N ARG A 102 -7.93 -25.51 -12.42
CA ARG A 102 -8.31 -26.45 -13.48
C ARG A 102 -7.51 -27.72 -13.26
N PHE A 103 -8.19 -28.77 -12.82
CA PHE A 103 -7.66 -30.13 -12.94
C PHE A 103 -7.58 -30.45 -14.44
N LYS A 104 -6.39 -30.87 -14.89
CA LYS A 104 -6.14 -31.36 -16.24
C LYS A 104 -6.22 -32.87 -16.23
#